data_AF-A0AAW0GYH8-F1
#
_entry.id   AF-A0AAW0GYH8-F1
#
_cell.length_a   1.000
_cell.length_b   1.000
_cell.length_c   1.000
_cell.angle_alpha   90.00
_cell.angle_beta   90.00
_cell.angle_gamma   90.00
#
_symmetry.space_group_name_H-M   'P 1'
#
loop_
_entity.id
_entity.type
_entity.pdbx_description
1 polymer ?
#
loop_
_entity_poly.entity_id
_entity_poly.type
_entity_poly.pdbx_seq_one_letter_code
_entity_poly.pdbx_strand_id
1 'polypeptide(L)'
;MLESASKGQILLTQPAESLHVSPGERVSITCRASQSLLYTDGKHYLSWYQQKKGQTIKAFIYHASVRIDGVPTRFIGSGSGTEFTLTIEDLQPEDFAVYHCLQTLKRPP
;
A
#
# COMPACT_ATOMS: atom_id res chain seq x y z
N MET A 1 14.00 -35.41 3.35
CA MET A 1 13.74 -35.22 1.91
C MET A 1 12.40 -34.50 1.80
N LEU A 2 12.42 -33.28 1.25
CA LEU A 2 11.30 -32.41 0.85
C LEU A 2 10.29 -32.03 1.96
N GLU A 3 10.58 -30.95 2.70
CA GLU A 3 9.50 -30.12 3.25
C GLU A 3 8.76 -29.48 2.07
N SER A 4 7.57 -29.99 1.79
CA SER A 4 6.67 -29.43 0.80
C SER A 4 6.13 -28.11 1.37
N ALA A 5 6.85 -27.02 1.14
CA ALA A 5 6.33 -25.68 1.40
C ALA A 5 5.18 -25.41 0.42
N SER A 6 3.94 -25.67 0.85
CA SER A 6 2.77 -25.09 0.19
C SER A 6 2.98 -23.58 0.13
N LYS A 7 3.25 -23.03 -1.06
CA LYS A 7 3.41 -21.58 -1.27
C LYS A 7 2.04 -20.93 -1.07
N GLY A 8 1.62 -20.77 0.19
CA GLY A 8 0.34 -20.17 0.56
C GLY A 8 0.20 -18.75 0.03
N GLN A 9 -1.04 -18.39 -0.31
CA GLN A 9 -1.47 -17.06 -0.74
C GLN A 9 -1.11 -16.01 0.32
N ILE A 10 -0.66 -14.83 -0.12
CA ILE A 10 -0.47 -13.68 0.78
C ILE A 10 -1.75 -12.88 0.79
N LEU A 11 -2.32 -12.72 1.98
CA LEU A 11 -3.50 -11.90 2.20
C LEU A 11 -3.08 -10.52 2.69
N LEU A 12 -3.78 -9.50 2.23
CA LEU A 12 -3.62 -8.12 2.68
C LEU A 12 -4.89 -7.68 3.39
N THR A 13 -4.71 -7.04 4.54
CA THR A 13 -5.80 -6.50 5.34
C THR A 13 -5.61 -5.00 5.51
N GLN A 14 -6.65 -4.24 5.19
CA GLN A 14 -6.74 -2.80 5.43
C GLN A 14 -7.93 -2.52 6.36
N PRO A 15 -7.97 -1.37 7.05
CA PRO A 15 -9.15 -0.94 7.79
C PRO A 15 -10.39 -0.92 6.88
N ALA A 16 -11.51 -1.46 7.37
CA ALA A 16 -12.78 -1.45 6.63
C ALA A 16 -13.51 -0.11 6.73
N GLU A 17 -13.14 0.73 7.70
CA GLU A 17 -13.79 1.99 7.99
C GLU A 17 -13.33 3.09 7.03
N SER A 18 -14.28 3.81 6.44
CA SER A 18 -14.00 5.04 5.71
C SER A 18 -13.65 6.14 6.70
N LEU A 19 -12.50 6.78 6.49
CA LEU A 19 -12.09 7.92 7.30
C LEU A 19 -12.87 9.17 6.87
N HIS A 20 -13.55 9.81 7.82
CA HIS A 20 -14.15 11.12 7.64
C HIS A 20 -13.13 12.17 8.10
N VAL A 21 -12.49 12.83 7.15
CA VAL A 21 -11.37 13.74 7.38
C VAL A 21 -11.56 15.02 6.60
N SER A 22 -11.07 16.13 7.15
CA SER A 22 -11.13 17.46 6.54
C SER A 22 -9.85 17.75 5.75
N PRO A 23 -9.92 18.61 4.72
CA PRO A 23 -8.72 19.10 4.06
C PRO A 23 -7.74 19.74 5.05
N GLY A 24 -6.43 19.52 4.84
CA GLY A 24 -5.36 19.97 5.72
C GLY A 24 -5.03 19.00 6.87
N GLU A 25 -5.84 17.97 7.09
CA GLU A 25 -5.57 16.96 8.11
C GLU A 25 -4.55 15.92 7.64
N ARG A 26 -3.80 15.38 8.60
CA ARG A 26 -2.93 14.23 8.36
C ARG A 26 -3.74 12.93 8.42
N VAL A 27 -3.62 12.11 7.39
CA VAL A 27 -4.30 10.80 7.28
C VAL A 27 -3.27 9.69 7.32
N SER A 28 -3.59 8.57 7.99
CA SER A 28 -2.78 7.36 7.96
C SER A 28 -3.63 6.12 7.65
N ILE A 29 -3.20 5.34 6.66
CA ILE A 29 -3.87 4.13 6.18
C ILE A 29 -2.90 2.97 6.35
N THR A 30 -3.32 1.94 7.08
CA THR A 30 -2.48 0.76 7.34
C THR A 30 -2.79 -0.36 6.36
N CYS A 31 -1.77 -1.17 6.07
CA CYS A 31 -1.87 -2.39 5.29
C CYS A 31 -1.04 -3.48 5.96
N ARG A 32 -1.67 -4.59 6.30
CA ARG A 32 -1.04 -5.73 6.96
C ARG A 32 -1.02 -6.95 6.03
N ALA A 33 0.16 -7.50 5.80
CA ALA A 33 0.35 -8.72 5.04
C ALA A 33 0.44 -9.94 5.96
N SER A 34 -0.14 -11.07 5.53
CA SER A 34 -0.06 -12.33 6.28
C SER A 34 1.33 -12.97 6.32
N GLN A 35 2.24 -12.53 5.44
CA GLN A 35 3.61 -12.98 5.31
C GLN A 35 4.51 -11.80 4.97
N SER A 36 5.80 -11.89 5.30
CA SER A 36 6.77 -10.85 4.97
C SER A 36 6.82 -10.58 3.46
N LEU A 37 6.73 -9.31 3.09
CA LEU A 37 6.92 -8.82 1.72
C LEU A 37 8.35 -8.36 1.45
N LEU A 38 9.24 -8.43 2.45
CA LEU A 38 10.68 -8.21 2.26
C LEU A 38 11.26 -9.40 1.50
N TYR A 39 11.81 -9.13 0.32
CA TYR A 39 12.47 -10.14 -0.50
C TYR A 39 13.99 -10.11 -0.33
N THR A 40 14.67 -11.11 -0.89
CA THR A 40 16.13 -11.29 -0.75
C THR A 40 16.94 -10.19 -1.42
N ASP A 41 16.34 -9.38 -2.30
CA ASP A 41 16.96 -8.20 -2.91
C ASP A 41 16.86 -6.94 -2.02
N GLY A 42 16.33 -7.08 -0.80
CA GLY A 42 16.16 -6.00 0.16
C GLY A 42 14.94 -5.12 -0.09
N LYS A 43 14.10 -5.43 -1.08
CA LYS A 43 12.91 -4.63 -1.42
C LYS A 43 11.65 -5.18 -0.79
N HIS A 44 10.73 -4.29 -0.48
CA HIS A 44 9.38 -4.64 -0.04
C HIS A 44 8.45 -4.71 -1.25
N TYR A 45 7.90 -5.86 -1.58
CA TYR A 45 7.02 -6.02 -2.75
C TYR A 45 5.57 -5.60 -2.45
N LEU A 46 5.40 -4.35 -2.02
CA LEU A 46 4.13 -3.68 -1.79
C LEU A 46 4.02 -2.44 -2.69
N SER A 47 2.84 -2.18 -3.23
CA SER A 47 2.52 -0.93 -3.93
C SER A 47 1.19 -0.37 -3.45
N TRP A 48 1.09 0.97 -3.43
CA TRP A 48 -0.11 1.71 -3.10
C TRP A 48 -0.77 2.24 -4.37
N TYR A 49 -2.08 2.09 -4.42
CA TYR A 49 -2.93 2.49 -5.52
C TYR A 49 -3.99 3.48 -5.04
N GLN A 50 -4.28 4.46 -5.88
CA GLN A 50 -5.33 5.45 -5.67
C GLN A 50 -6.44 5.23 -6.71
N GLN A 51 -7.67 5.13 -6.24
CA GLN A 51 -8.88 4.99 -7.05
C GLN A 51 -9.80 6.19 -6.79
N LYS A 52 -9.76 7.17 -7.68
CA LYS A 52 -10.71 8.29 -7.67
C LYS A 52 -12.01 7.89 -8.35
N LYS A 53 -13.14 8.46 -7.92
CA LYS A 53 -14.47 8.18 -8.50
C LYS A 53 -14.46 8.50 -10.00
N GLY A 54 -14.83 7.53 -10.83
CA GLY A 54 -14.88 7.69 -12.29
C GLY A 54 -13.51 7.70 -13.00
N GLN A 55 -12.42 7.42 -12.30
CA GLN A 55 -11.07 7.35 -12.88
C GLN A 55 -10.49 5.93 -12.82
N THR A 56 -9.51 5.67 -13.68
CA THR A 56 -8.71 4.45 -13.64
C THR A 56 -7.89 4.39 -12.34
N ILE A 57 -7.77 3.19 -11.76
CA ILE A 57 -6.91 2.92 -10.61
C ILE A 57 -5.45 3.15 -11.03
N LYS A 58 -4.70 3.94 -10.26
CA LYS A 58 -3.29 4.26 -10.55
C LYS A 58 -2.39 3.91 -9.37
N ALA A 59 -1.28 3.24 -9.64
CA ALA A 59 -0.19 3.13 -8.68
C ALA A 59 0.45 4.51 -8.49
N PHE A 60 0.89 4.82 -7.27
CA PHE A 60 1.58 6.09 -6.97
C PHE A 60 2.77 5.90 -6.01
N ILE A 61 2.79 4.83 -5.22
CA ILE A 61 3.97 4.39 -4.46
C ILE A 61 4.22 2.92 -4.75
N TYR A 62 5.47 2.55 -4.98
CA TYR A 62 5.95 1.19 -5.12
C TYR A 62 7.09 0.92 -4.14
N HIS A 63 7.48 -0.34 -4.02
CA HIS A 63 8.45 -0.79 -3.03
C HIS A 63 8.19 -0.28 -1.59
N ALA A 64 6.91 -0.27 -1.19
CA ALA A 64 6.38 0.29 0.06
C ALA A 64 6.53 1.81 0.26
N SER A 65 7.64 2.43 -0.16
CA SER A 65 7.97 3.82 0.16
C SER A 65 8.46 4.66 -1.03
N VAL A 66 8.72 4.06 -2.18
CA VAL A 66 9.24 4.76 -3.36
C VAL A 66 8.09 5.38 -4.14
N ARG A 67 8.02 6.72 -4.15
CA ARG A 67 7.01 7.47 -4.91
C ARG A 67 7.34 7.45 -6.40
N ILE A 68 6.32 7.33 -7.23
CA ILE A 68 6.44 7.52 -8.68
C ILE A 68 6.65 9.00 -8.98
N ASP A 69 7.43 9.31 -10.03
CA ASP A 69 7.66 10.68 -10.48
C ASP A 69 6.35 11.43 -10.72
N GLY A 70 6.29 12.68 -10.25
CA GLY A 70 5.10 13.52 -10.32
C GLY A 70 4.07 13.31 -9.21
N VAL A 71 4.24 12.31 -8.34
CA VAL A 71 3.39 12.13 -7.15
C VAL A 71 3.76 13.17 -6.09
N PRO A 72 2.78 13.91 -5.53
CA PRO A 72 3.04 14.92 -4.51
C PRO A 72 3.80 14.39 -3.30
N THR A 73 4.69 15.22 -2.74
CA THR A 73 5.56 14.82 -1.62
C THR A 73 4.80 14.55 -0.32
N ARG A 74 3.57 15.06 -0.20
CA ARG A 74 2.64 14.81 0.92
C ARG A 74 2.26 13.34 1.09
N PHE A 75 2.37 12.52 0.04
CA PHE A 75 2.19 11.08 0.14
C PHE A 75 3.48 10.44 0.64
N ILE A 76 3.41 9.66 1.72
CA ILE A 76 4.56 9.03 2.36
C ILE A 76 4.24 7.56 2.60
N GLY A 77 5.00 6.66 2.00
CA GLY A 77 4.91 5.23 2.27
C GLY A 77 5.97 4.79 3.27
N SER A 78 5.61 3.91 4.19
CA SER A 78 6.50 3.42 5.25
C SER A 78 6.13 1.98 5.65
N GLY A 79 7.01 1.38 6.45
CA GLY A 79 6.83 0.03 6.98
C GLY A 79 7.74 -1.02 6.33
N SER A 80 7.72 -2.21 6.90
CA SER A 80 8.64 -3.30 6.56
C SER A 80 8.05 -4.65 6.96
N GLY A 81 8.52 -5.70 6.29
CA GLY A 81 8.09 -7.07 6.56
C GLY A 81 6.61 -7.25 6.26
N THR A 82 5.77 -7.19 7.29
CA THR A 82 4.33 -7.47 7.25
C THR A 82 3.44 -6.26 7.45
N GLU A 83 3.98 -5.12 7.90
CA GLU A 83 3.17 -3.96 8.30
C GLU A 83 3.64 -2.70 7.58
N PHE A 84 2.68 -2.04 6.95
CA PHE A 84 2.92 -0.89 6.09
C PHE A 84 1.90 0.20 6.36
N THR A 85 2.35 1.45 6.21
CA THR A 85 1.52 2.63 6.43
C THR A 85 1.72 3.61 5.29
N LEU A 86 0.60 4.05 4.71
CA LEU A 86 0.53 5.22 3.85
C LEU A 86 0.10 6.41 4.71
N THR A 87 0.90 7.45 4.72
CA THR A 87 0.57 8.73 5.35
C THR A 87 0.36 9.80 4.28
N ILE A 88 -0.66 10.62 4.48
CA ILE A 88 -0.91 11.84 3.71
C ILE A 88 -0.79 12.99 4.70
N GLU A 89 0.30 13.76 4.66
CA GLU A 89 0.61 14.77 5.70
C GLU A 89 -0.27 16.03 5.62
N ASP A 90 -0.77 16.36 4.43
CA ASP A 90 -1.59 17.54 4.16
C ASP A 90 -2.66 17.16 3.13
N LEU A 91 -3.75 16.57 3.61
CA LEU A 91 -4.79 16.03 2.74
C LEU A 91 -5.47 17.13 1.93
N GLN A 92 -5.41 17.03 0.60
CA GLN A 92 -6.06 17.99 -0.28
C GLN A 92 -7.38 17.44 -0.85
N PRO A 93 -8.32 18.29 -1.29
CA PRO A 93 -9.59 17.83 -1.85
C PRO A 93 -9.44 16.85 -3.03
N GLU A 94 -8.39 17.03 -3.84
CA GLU A 94 -8.09 16.10 -4.94
C GLU A 94 -7.59 14.73 -4.48
N ASP A 95 -7.21 14.57 -3.21
CA ASP A 95 -6.73 13.31 -2.65
C ASP A 95 -7.86 12.43 -2.11
N PHE A 96 -9.11 12.91 -2.10
CA PHE A 96 -10.25 12.09 -1.71
C PHE A 96 -10.47 10.94 -2.71
N ALA A 97 -10.15 9.73 -2.27
CA ALA A 97 -10.11 8.53 -3.08
C ALA A 97 -10.23 7.27 -2.20
N VAL A 98 -10.44 6.13 -2.85
CA VAL A 98 -10.21 4.83 -2.22
C VAL A 98 -8.75 4.45 -2.43
N TYR A 99 -8.08 4.03 -1.36
CA TYR A 99 -6.67 3.65 -1.37
C TYR A 99 -6.51 2.15 -1.14
N HIS A 100 -5.78 1.49 -2.03
CA HIS A 100 -5.55 0.05 -1.98
C HIS A 100 -4.06 -0.25 -1.86
N CYS A 101 -3.70 -1.24 -1.05
CA CYS A 101 -2.39 -1.84 -1.07
C CYS A 101 -2.42 -3.17 -1.84
N LEU A 102 -1.38 -3.46 -2.61
CA LEU A 102 -1.23 -4.71 -3.34
C LEU A 102 0.18 -5.25 -3.17
N GLN A 103 0.29 -6.58 -3.05
CA GLN A 103 1.57 -7.27 -3.03
C GLN A 103 1.84 -7.92 -4.38
N THR A 104 3.10 -7.89 -4.80
CA THR A 104 3.55 -8.49 -6.06
C THR A 104 4.57 -9.62 -5.86
N LEU A 105 4.81 -10.02 -4.62
CA LEU A 105 5.75 -11.07 -4.24
C LEU A 105 5.26 -12.46 -4.65
N LYS A 106 3.98 -12.76 -4.43
CA LYS A 106 3.34 -14.01 -4.82
C LYS A 106 2.10 -13.72 -5.65
N ARG A 107 2.15 -14.03 -6.94
CA ARG A 107 0.96 -13.96 -7.78
C ARG A 107 0.03 -15.12 -7.42
N PRO A 108 -1.30 -14.93 -7.37
CA PRO A 108 -2.24 -16.05 -7.35
C PRO A 108 -1.96 -16.96 -8.57
N PRO A 109 -2.12 -18.28 -8.43
CA PRO A 109 -2.06 -19.20 -9.57
C PRO A 109 -3.09 -18.87 -10.65
#